data_AF-A0A519S4A1-F1
#
_entry.id   AF-A0A519S4A1-F1
#
_cell.length_a   1.000
_cell.length_b   1.000
_cell.length_c   1.000
_cell.angle_alpha   90.00
_cell.angle_beta   90.00
_cell.angle_gamma   90.00
#
_symmetry.space_group_name_H-M   'P 1'
#
loop_
_entity.id
_entity.type
_entity.pdbx_description
1 polymer ?
#
loop_
_entity_poly.entity_id
_entity_poly.type
_entity_poly.pdbx_seq_one_letter_code
_entity_poly.pdbx_strand_id
1 'polypeptide(L)'
;TPPEANSNQKMNDYIKDIGMQAGIDSPVILTKYKGATKIEKSEPKFKFLSSHSARRTFVTLSLEKGMRPEVVMSITGHKDYATFKKYIKLTENVKLAEMNNAWNIAKP
;
A
#
# COMPACT_ATOMS: atom_id res chain seq x y z
N THR A 1 24.43 -17.08 17.10
CA THR A 1 23.28 -16.23 17.46
C THR A 1 22.64 -15.72 16.18
N PRO A 2 21.29 -15.69 16.07
CA PRO A 2 20.65 -15.02 14.94
C PRO A 2 21.11 -13.56 14.91
N PRO A 3 21.31 -12.97 13.72
CA PRO A 3 21.63 -11.55 13.62
C PRO A 3 20.51 -10.74 14.29
N GLU A 4 20.88 -9.72 15.06
CA GLU A 4 19.93 -8.86 15.74
C GLU A 4 18.95 -8.26 14.73
N ALA A 5 17.65 -8.40 15.00
CA ALA A 5 16.63 -7.83 14.15
C ALA A 5 16.78 -6.29 14.15
N ASN A 6 16.96 -5.70 12.98
CA ASN A 6 16.99 -4.25 12.83
C ASN A 6 15.70 -3.63 13.39
N SER A 7 15.83 -2.48 14.06
CA SER A 7 14.65 -1.74 14.50
C SER A 7 13.80 -1.30 13.30
N ASN A 8 12.48 -1.19 13.49
CA ASN A 8 11.57 -0.69 12.46
C ASN A 8 11.98 0.70 11.92
N GLN A 9 12.66 1.51 12.74
CA GLN A 9 13.18 2.81 12.35
C GLN A 9 14.31 2.66 11.31
N LYS A 10 15.33 1.84 11.61
CA LYS A 10 16.42 1.55 10.67
C LYS A 10 15.90 0.95 9.36
N MET A 11 14.96 0.02 9.45
CA MET A 11 14.33 -0.56 8.26
C MET A 11 13.60 0.49 7.41
N ASN A 12 12.88 1.43 8.04
CA ASN A 12 12.23 2.50 7.31
C ASN A 12 13.23 3.46 6.66
N ASP A 13 14.40 3.67 7.25
CA ASP A 13 15.44 4.52 6.63
C ASP A 13 16.01 3.85 5.38
N TYR A 14 16.28 2.53 5.41
CA TYR A 14 16.66 1.78 4.22
C TYR A 14 15.57 1.81 3.13
N ILE A 15 14.29 1.73 3.49
CA ILE A 15 13.19 1.84 2.52
C ILE A 15 13.19 3.22 1.82
N LYS A 16 13.49 4.30 2.56
CA LYS A 16 13.59 5.65 1.97
C LYS A 16 14.78 5.75 1.03
N ASP A 17 15.93 5.18 1.41
CA ASP A 17 17.14 5.18 0.58
C ASP A 17 16.91 4.41 -0.73
N ILE A 18 16.27 3.24 -0.65
CA ILE A 18 15.86 2.47 -1.83
C ILE A 18 14.90 3.30 -2.69
N GLY A 19 13.90 3.95 -2.08
CA GLY A 19 12.94 4.78 -2.82
C GLY A 19 13.60 5.98 -3.52
N MET A 20 14.62 6.57 -2.89
CA MET A 20 15.43 7.64 -3.49
C MET A 20 16.21 7.12 -4.71
N GLN A 21 16.91 5.99 -4.57
CA GLN A 21 17.68 5.38 -5.66
C GLN A 21 16.78 4.92 -6.81
N ALA A 22 15.55 4.51 -6.51
CA ALA A 22 14.53 4.13 -7.50
C ALA A 22 13.84 5.33 -8.16
N GLY A 23 14.21 6.58 -7.85
CA GLY A 23 13.62 7.78 -8.46
C GLY A 23 12.17 8.05 -8.02
N ILE A 24 11.76 7.62 -6.83
CA ILE A 24 10.41 7.86 -6.29
C ILE A 24 10.38 9.24 -5.61
N ASP A 25 10.61 10.31 -6.38
CA ASP A 25 10.90 11.66 -5.88
C ASP A 25 9.79 12.69 -6.12
N SER A 26 8.67 12.30 -6.75
CA SER A 26 7.51 13.17 -6.97
C SER A 26 7.13 13.94 -5.70
N PRO A 27 6.93 15.28 -5.75
CA PRO A 27 6.62 16.07 -4.57
C PRO A 27 5.27 15.66 -3.96
N VAL A 28 5.23 15.50 -2.63
CA VAL A 28 4.02 15.16 -1.87
C VAL A 28 3.88 16.13 -0.71
N ILE A 29 2.67 16.67 -0.54
CA ILE A 29 2.32 17.51 0.61
C ILE A 29 1.67 16.64 1.67
N LEU A 30 2.32 16.55 2.83
CA LEU A 30 1.76 15.95 4.02
C LEU A 30 1.13 17.04 4.90
N THR A 31 -0.19 17.02 5.00
CA THR A 31 -0.93 17.87 5.93
C THR A 31 -1.15 17.13 7.26
N LYS A 32 -0.73 17.74 8.36
CA LYS A 32 -1.00 17.29 9.74
C LYS A 32 -1.62 18.42 10.54
N TYR A 33 -2.57 18.11 11.42
CA TYR A 33 -3.13 19.07 12.36
C TYR A 33 -2.53 18.84 13.75
N LYS A 34 -2.10 19.92 14.40
CA LYS A 34 -1.68 19.92 15.81
C LYS A 34 -2.55 20.92 16.56
N GLY A 35 -3.61 20.42 17.19
CA GLY A 35 -4.70 21.27 17.70
C GLY A 35 -5.43 21.98 16.56
N ALA A 36 -5.63 23.29 16.69
CA ALA A 36 -6.21 24.13 15.64
C ALA A 36 -5.24 24.46 14.49
N THR A 37 -3.94 24.18 14.65
CA THR A 37 -2.91 24.59 13.69
C THR A 37 -2.71 23.52 12.61
N LYS A 38 -2.85 23.93 11.34
CA LYS A 38 -2.50 23.13 10.17
C LYS A 38 -1.00 23.25 9.90
N ILE A 39 -0.30 22.11 9.87
CA ILE A 39 1.12 22.00 9.53
C ILE A 39 1.21 21.27 8.20
N GLU A 40 1.81 21.89 7.20
CA GLU A 40 2.06 21.28 5.90
C GLU A 40 3.55 21.06 5.70
N LYS A 41 3.89 19.91 5.15
CA LYS A 41 5.25 19.56 4.80
C LYS A 41 5.30 19.05 3.36
N SER A 42 5.96 19.80 2.48
CA SER A 42 6.21 19.38 1.10
C SER A 42 7.60 18.77 1.00
N GLU A 43 7.66 17.48 0.64
CA GLU A 43 8.92 16.73 0.48
C GLU A 43 8.77 15.72 -0.68
N PRO A 44 9.88 15.20 -1.22
CA PRO A 44 9.83 14.07 -2.16
C PRO A 44 9.12 12.85 -1.58
N LYS A 45 8.40 12.10 -2.42
CA LYS A 45 7.60 10.92 -2.01
C LYS A 45 8.40 9.88 -1.24
N PHE A 46 9.66 9.64 -1.61
CA PHE A 46 10.52 8.66 -0.93
C PHE A 46 10.70 8.97 0.56
N LYS A 47 10.69 10.24 0.99
CA LYS A 47 10.82 10.65 2.41
C LYS A 47 9.66 10.17 3.28
N PHE A 48 8.52 9.86 2.68
CA PHE A 48 7.32 9.38 3.36
C PHE A 48 7.14 7.85 3.29
N LEU A 49 8.09 7.12 2.69
CA LEU A 49 8.02 5.67 2.61
C LEU A 49 8.31 5.04 3.98
N SER A 50 7.63 3.92 4.21
CA SER A 50 7.76 3.10 5.40
C SER A 50 7.27 1.69 5.08
N SER A 51 7.54 0.76 5.99
CA SER A 51 7.01 -0.60 5.93
C SER A 51 5.48 -0.63 5.87
N HIS A 52 4.81 0.33 6.53
CA HIS A 52 3.37 0.46 6.45
C HIS A 52 2.92 0.91 5.06
N SER A 53 3.60 1.90 4.47
CA SER A 53 3.33 2.33 3.09
C SER A 53 3.50 1.17 2.10
N ALA A 54 4.57 0.38 2.25
CA ALA A 54 4.81 -0.81 1.43
C ALA A 54 3.70 -1.86 1.55
N ARG A 55 3.25 -2.17 2.79
CA ARG A 55 2.12 -3.10 3.02
C ARG A 55 0.85 -2.63 2.32
N ARG A 56 0.52 -1.34 2.40
CA ARG A 56 -0.67 -0.77 1.74
C ARG A 56 -0.58 -0.90 0.23
N THR A 57 0.57 -0.55 -0.34
CA THR A 57 0.82 -0.70 -1.78
C THR A 57 0.70 -2.15 -2.23
N PHE A 58 1.28 -3.09 -1.47
CA PHE A 58 1.16 -4.52 -1.77
C PHE A 58 -0.30 -4.99 -1.80
N VAL A 59 -1.11 -4.59 -0.81
CA VAL A 59 -2.53 -4.96 -0.76
C VAL A 59 -3.27 -4.40 -1.98
N THR A 60 -3.16 -3.10 -2.25
CA THR A 60 -3.87 -2.47 -3.36
C THR A 60 -3.48 -3.08 -4.70
N LEU A 61 -2.19 -3.23 -4.99
CA LEU A 61 -1.73 -3.82 -6.25
C LEU A 61 -2.12 -5.29 -6.39
N SER A 62 -2.14 -6.06 -5.30
CA SER A 62 -2.55 -7.47 -5.37
C SER A 62 -4.04 -7.60 -5.70
N LEU A 63 -4.88 -6.75 -5.11
CA LEU A 63 -6.30 -6.69 -5.44
C LEU A 63 -6.50 -6.25 -6.90
N GLU A 64 -5.80 -5.22 -7.37
CA GLU A 64 -5.82 -4.75 -8.77
C GLU A 64 -5.44 -5.84 -9.77
N LYS A 65 -4.57 -6.77 -9.37
CA LYS A 65 -4.17 -7.93 -10.17
C LYS A 65 -5.11 -9.13 -10.06
N GLY A 66 -6.27 -8.98 -9.41
CA GLY A 66 -7.29 -10.03 -9.28
C GLY A 66 -7.04 -11.03 -8.15
N MET A 67 -6.11 -10.75 -7.22
CA MET A 67 -5.93 -11.64 -6.08
C MET A 67 -7.13 -11.57 -5.15
N ARG A 68 -7.66 -12.74 -4.77
CA ARG A 68 -8.81 -12.85 -3.87
C ARG A 68 -8.56 -12.13 -2.54
N PRO A 69 -9.51 -11.32 -2.04
CA PRO A 69 -9.38 -10.60 -0.77
C PRO A 69 -8.95 -11.49 0.40
N GLU A 70 -9.51 -12.69 0.53
CA GLU A 70 -9.20 -13.61 1.63
C GLU A 70 -7.72 -14.05 1.62
N VAL A 71 -7.15 -14.24 0.43
CA VAL A 71 -5.74 -14.63 0.26
C VAL A 71 -4.82 -13.47 0.65
N VAL A 72 -5.12 -12.27 0.16
CA VAL A 72 -4.35 -11.07 0.50
C VAL A 72 -4.42 -10.80 2.01
N MET A 73 -5.60 -10.96 2.63
CA MET A 73 -5.77 -10.82 4.07
C MET A 73 -4.93 -11.82 4.86
N SER A 74 -4.89 -13.08 4.43
CA SER A 74 -4.05 -14.13 5.03
C SER A 74 -2.56 -13.75 4.99
N ILE A 75 -2.05 -13.38 3.80
CA ILE A 75 -0.64 -12.98 3.61
C ILE A 75 -0.29 -11.77 4.46
N THR A 76 -1.20 -10.80 4.53
CA THR A 76 -0.96 -9.54 5.22
C THR A 76 -1.42 -9.54 6.67
N GLY A 77 -1.87 -10.67 7.22
CA GLY A 77 -2.27 -10.82 8.61
C GLY A 77 -3.47 -9.96 9.05
N HIS A 78 -4.32 -9.52 8.13
CA HIS A 78 -5.54 -8.81 8.47
C HIS A 78 -6.61 -9.80 8.92
N LYS A 79 -7.09 -9.64 10.17
CA LYS A 79 -8.17 -10.47 10.72
C LYS A 79 -9.55 -9.83 10.55
N ASP A 80 -9.60 -8.50 10.57
CA ASP A 80 -10.83 -7.74 10.47
C ASP A 80 -11.10 -7.33 9.01
N TYR A 81 -12.24 -7.79 8.50
CA TYR A 81 -12.71 -7.46 7.16
C TYR A 81 -13.12 -5.98 7.03
N ALA A 82 -13.62 -5.34 8.10
CA ALA A 82 -14.04 -3.95 8.03
C ALA A 82 -12.87 -3.01 7.73
N THR A 83 -11.72 -3.26 8.35
CA THR A 83 -10.46 -2.56 8.06
C THR A 83 -9.98 -2.84 6.64
N PHE A 84 -10.07 -4.09 6.17
CA PHE A 84 -9.61 -4.48 4.84
C PHE A 84 -10.50 -3.94 3.70
N LYS A 85 -11.81 -3.78 3.94
CA LYS A 85 -12.79 -3.25 2.98
C LYS A 85 -12.39 -1.89 2.39
N LYS A 86 -11.58 -1.11 3.10
CA LYS A 86 -11.03 0.15 2.59
C LYS A 86 -10.18 -0.05 1.34
N TYR A 87 -9.40 -1.13 1.26
CA TYR A 87 -8.59 -1.43 0.07
C TYR A 87 -9.44 -1.91 -1.10
N ILE A 88 -10.44 -2.77 -0.83
CA ILE A 88 -11.37 -3.27 -1.85
C ILE A 88 -12.15 -2.12 -2.51
N LYS A 89 -12.56 -1.11 -1.72
CA LYS A 89 -13.28 0.07 -2.24
C LYS A 89 -12.42 0.95 -3.14
N LEU A 90 -11.09 0.95 -2.97
CA LEU A 90 -10.20 1.79 -3.76
C LEU A 90 -10.01 1.26 -5.19
N THR A 91 -10.32 -0.01 -5.44
CA THR A 91 -9.98 -0.71 -6.68
C THR A 91 -11.21 -0.94 -7.57
N GLU A 92 -11.85 0.13 -8.05
CA GLU A 92 -13.01 0.02 -8.98
C GLU A 92 -12.67 -0.76 -10.26
N ASN A 93 -11.42 -0.65 -10.74
CA ASN A 93 -10.92 -1.40 -11.91
C ASN A 93 -11.00 -2.92 -11.72
N VAL A 94 -10.92 -3.41 -10.49
CA VAL A 94 -11.01 -4.84 -10.17
C VAL A 94 -12.42 -5.33 -10.42
N LYS A 95 -13.46 -4.58 -10.05
CA LYS A 95 -14.85 -5.03 -10.24
C LYS A 95 -15.16 -5.27 -11.71
N LEU A 96 -14.73 -4.36 -12.59
CA LEU A 96 -14.92 -4.49 -14.03
C LEU A 96 -14.14 -5.67 -14.60
N ALA A 97 -12.87 -5.83 -14.19
CA ALA A 97 -12.04 -6.96 -14.61
C ALA A 97 -12.62 -8.31 -14.16
N GLU A 98 -13.06 -8.42 -12.90
CA GLU A 98 -13.69 -9.63 -12.35
C GLU A 98 -15.01 -9.95 -13.05
N MET A 99 -15.85 -8.96 -13.32
CA MET A 99 -17.10 -9.16 -14.05
C MET A 99 -16.83 -9.63 -15.49
N ASN A 100 -15.84 -9.05 -16.17
CA ASN A 100 -15.43 -9.52 -17.49
C ASN A 100 -14.84 -10.94 -17.44
N ASN A 101 -13.98 -11.25 -16.47
CA ASN A 101 -13.35 -12.57 -16.38
C ASN A 101 -14.37 -13.68 -16.05
N ALA A 102 -15.34 -13.41 -15.17
CA ALA A 102 -16.33 -14.38 -14.77
C ALA A 102 -17.41 -14.64 -15.84
N TRP A 103 -17.74 -13.63 -16.66
CA TRP A 103 -18.89 -13.69 -17.57
C TRP A 103 -18.56 -13.54 -19.05
N ASN A 104 -17.37 -13.06 -19.41
CA ASN A 104 -16.90 -12.98 -20.80
C ASN A 104 -16.20 -14.28 -21.22
N ILE A 105 -16.89 -15.41 -21.05
CA ILE A 105 -16.50 -16.67 -21.67
C ILE A 105 -16.66 -16.44 -23.17
N ALA A 106 -15.54 -16.33 -23.90
CA ALA A 106 -15.54 -16.31 -25.34
C ALA A 106 -16.47 -17.43 -25.84
N LYS A 107 -17.52 -17.07 -26.59
CA LYS A 107 -18.30 -18.06 -27.33
C LYS A 107 -17.31 -18.86 -28.20
N PRO A 108 -17.48 -20.19 -28.28
CA PRO A 108 -16.64 -21.05 -29.12
C PRO A 108 -16.66 -20.61 -30.58
#